data_AF-A0AAQ0TQL3-F1
#
_entry.id   AF-A0AAQ0TQL3-F1
#
_cell.length_a   1.000
_cell.length_b   1.000
_cell.length_c   1.000
_cell.angle_alpha   90.00
_cell.angle_beta   90.00
_cell.angle_gamma   90.00
#
_symmetry.space_group_name_H-M   'P 1'
#
loop_
_entity.id
_entity.type
_entity.pdbx_description
1 polymer ?
#
loop_
_entity_poly.entity_id
_entity_poly.type
_entity_poly.pdbx_seq_one_letter_code
_entity_poly.pdbx_strand_id
1 'polypeptide(L)' 'MKKHFKWLVRNGRVLLLHHTVGLFGEQWECFGNFDDKDCNVASSKQIIKLLNQCAQHTENYNEHD' A
#
# COMPACT_ATOMS: atom_id res chain seq x y z
N MET A 1 8.84 -1.65 11.88
CA MET A 1 8.80 -1.39 10.44
C MET A 1 7.57 -0.56 10.10
N LYS A 2 7.76 0.67 9.64
CA LYS A 2 6.67 1.50 9.13
C LYS A 2 6.20 0.86 7.80
N LYS A 3 4.90 0.69 7.60
CA LYS A 3 4.36 0.16 6.34
C LYS A 3 3.94 1.35 5.48
N HIS A 4 4.42 1.40 4.25
CA HIS A 4 4.09 2.46 3.29
C HIS A 4 2.84 2.13 2.51
N PHE A 5 2.52 0.84 2.38
CA PHE A 5 1.38 0.38 1.60
C PHE A 5 0.53 -0.60 2.39
N LYS A 6 -0.80 -0.52 2.23
CA LYS A 6 -1.75 -1.49 2.77
C LYS A 6 -2.91 -1.72 1.81
N TRP A 7 -3.68 -2.76 2.06
CA TRP A 7 -4.95 -3.01 1.37
C TRP A 7 -6.11 -2.95 2.39
N LEU A 8 -7.30 -2.63 1.92
CA LEU A 8 -8.53 -2.58 2.72
C LEU A 8 -9.70 -3.11 1.90
N VAL A 9 -10.48 -4.04 2.44
CA VAL A 9 -11.76 -4.45 1.83
C VAL A 9 -12.87 -3.59 2.39
N ARG A 10 -13.64 -2.93 1.51
CA ARG A 10 -14.81 -2.15 1.90
C ARG A 10 -15.85 -2.17 0.78
N ASN A 11 -17.10 -2.45 1.13
CA ASN A 11 -18.23 -2.46 0.20
C ASN A 11 -18.01 -3.33 -1.05
N GLY A 12 -17.44 -4.54 -0.86
CA GLY A 12 -17.16 -5.47 -1.98
C GLY A 12 -16.04 -5.02 -2.92
N ARG A 13 -15.20 -4.08 -2.47
CA ARG A 13 -14.01 -3.62 -3.20
C ARG A 13 -12.76 -3.77 -2.37
N VAL A 14 -11.66 -4.10 -3.03
CA VAL A 14 -10.31 -4.07 -2.49
C VAL A 14 -9.67 -2.72 -2.84
N LEU A 15 -9.37 -1.91 -1.83
CA LEU A 15 -8.67 -0.64 -1.96
C LEU A 15 -7.19 -0.85 -1.67
N LEU A 16 -6.31 -0.35 -2.54
CA LEU A 16 -4.88 -0.24 -2.28
C LEU A 16 -4.56 1.17 -1.81
N LEU A 17 -3.89 1.26 -0.67
CA LEU A 17 -3.65 2.49 0.06
C LEU A 17 -2.15 2.73 0.22
N HIS A 18 -1.72 3.97 0.00
CA HIS A 18 -0.36 4.46 0.22
C HIS A 18 -0.34 5.44 1.40
N HIS A 19 0.65 5.32 2.27
CA HIS A 19 0.90 6.21 3.37
C HIS A 19 1.63 7.45 2.86
N THR A 20 1.03 8.61 3.05
CA THR A 20 1.61 9.89 2.63
C THR A 20 1.47 10.92 3.73
N VAL A 21 2.23 12.01 3.62
CA VAL A 21 2.12 13.16 4.50
C VAL A 21 1.60 14.32 3.67
N GLY A 22 0.32 14.64 3.87
CA GLY A 22 -0.34 15.77 3.20
C GLY A 22 -0.28 17.03 4.05
N LEU A 23 -0.99 18.08 3.58
CA LEU A 23 -1.09 19.37 4.28
C LEU A 23 -1.67 19.27 5.71
N PHE A 24 -2.41 18.20 6.02
CA PHE A 24 -3.05 17.97 7.30
C PHE A 24 -2.40 16.83 8.13
N GLY A 25 -1.19 16.41 7.75
CA GLY A 25 -0.45 15.36 8.45
C GLY A 25 -0.51 14.00 7.76
N GLU A 26 -0.22 12.94 8.52
CA GLU A 26 -0.17 11.56 8.02
C GLU A 26 -1.56 11.09 7.57
N GLN A 27 -1.65 10.61 6.33
CA GLN A 27 -2.90 10.10 5.76
C GLN A 27 -2.67 8.89 4.86
N TRP A 28 -3.75 8.15 4.64
CA TRP A 28 -3.79 7.03 3.72
C TRP A 28 -4.56 7.43 2.46
N GLU A 29 -3.89 7.43 1.33
CA GLU A 29 -4.49 7.74 0.04
C GLU A 29 -4.73 6.49 -0.78
N CYS A 30 -5.88 6.42 -1.45
CA CYS A 30 -6.20 5.33 -2.34
C CYS A 30 -5.56 5.57 -3.70
N PHE A 31 -4.71 4.64 -4.16
CA PHE A 31 -4.07 4.71 -5.47
C PHE A 31 -4.57 3.65 -6.45
N GLY A 32 -5.33 2.66 -5.96
CA GLY A 32 -5.93 1.62 -6.79
C GLY A 32 -7.13 1.00 -6.11
N ASN A 33 -8.13 0.56 -6.89
CA ASN A 33 -9.25 -0.20 -6.37
C ASN A 33 -9.69 -1.29 -7.37
N PHE A 34 -10.16 -2.40 -6.82
CA PHE A 34 -10.63 -3.55 -7.59
C PHE A 34 -11.93 -4.08 -6.98
N ASP A 35 -12.81 -4.65 -7.80
CA ASP A 35 -13.94 -5.40 -7.27
C ASP A 35 -13.45 -6.72 -6.65
N ASP A 36 -14.06 -7.11 -5.52
CA ASP A 36 -13.74 -8.32 -4.76
C ASP A 36 -14.33 -9.59 -5.41
N LYS A 37 -15.07 -9.45 -6.51
CA LYS A 37 -15.79 -10.53 -7.19
C LYS A 37 -14.88 -11.53 -7.90
N ASP A 38 -13.66 -11.11 -8.27
CA ASP A 38 -12.73 -11.93 -9.07
C ASP A 38 -11.60 -12.58 -8.24
N CYS A 39 -11.77 -12.75 -6.92
CA CYS A 39 -10.71 -13.29 -6.04
C CYS A 39 -9.40 -12.46 -6.03
N ASN A 40 -9.49 -11.17 -6.39
CA ASN A 40 -8.35 -10.25 -6.51
C ASN A 40 -7.63 -9.92 -5.19
N VAL A 41 -8.12 -10.43 -4.05
CA VAL A 41 -7.52 -10.24 -2.73
C VAL A 41 -6.12 -10.84 -2.65
N ALA A 42 -5.91 -12.03 -3.21
CA ALA A 42 -4.59 -12.69 -3.16
C ALA A 42 -3.54 -11.88 -3.95
N SER A 43 -3.88 -11.48 -5.17
CA SER A 43 -3.03 -10.63 -6.02
C SER A 43 -2.78 -9.27 -5.37
N SER A 44 -3.81 -8.65 -4.78
CA SER A 44 -3.69 -7.38 -4.06
C SER A 44 -2.73 -7.49 -2.87
N LYS A 45 -2.82 -8.58 -2.08
CA LYS A 45 -1.89 -8.85 -0.99
C LYS A 45 -0.45 -8.98 -1.49
N GLN A 46 -0.24 -9.66 -2.63
CA GLN A 46 1.08 -9.83 -3.23
C GLN A 46 1.66 -8.49 -3.71
N ILE A 47 0.86 -7.66 -4.39
CA ILE A 47 1.26 -6.31 -4.82
C ILE A 47 1.69 -5.48 -3.61
N ILE A 48 0.89 -5.44 -2.55
CA ILE A 48 1.21 -4.69 -1.33
C ILE A 48 2.48 -5.21 -0.66
N LYS A 49 2.72 -6.52 -0.67
CA LYS A 49 3.96 -7.09 -0.14
C LYS A 49 5.16 -6.58 -0.94
N LEU A 50 5.11 -6.67 -2.27
CA LEU A 50 6.20 -6.23 -3.16
C LEU A 50 6.47 -4.73 -2.99
N LEU A 51 5.43 -3.89 -2.95
CA LEU A 51 5.58 -2.44 -2.76
C LEU A 51 6.25 -2.09 -1.42
N ASN A 52 5.88 -2.79 -0.33
CA ASN A 52 6.53 -2.58 0.96
C ASN A 52 7.99 -3.07 0.96
N GLN A 53 8.33 -4.14 0.22
CA GLN A 53 9.73 -4.57 0.07
C GLN A 53 10.55 -3.54 -0.72
N CYS A 54 10.00 -2.99 -1.81
CA CYS A 54 10.63 -1.91 -2.55
C CYS A 54 10.86 -0.68 -1.68
N ALA A 55 9.85 -0.25 -0.91
CA ALA A 55 9.99 0.89 -0.01
C ALA A 55 11.10 0.69 1.03
N GLN A 56 11.17 -0.50 1.63
CA GLN A 56 12.25 -0.85 2.57
C GLN A 56 13.63 -0.78 1.92
N HIS A 57 13.77 -1.26 0.68
CA HIS A 57 15.04 -1.16 -0.04
C HIS A 57 15.43 0.30 -0.31
N THR A 58 14.47 1.16 -0.65
CA THR A 58 14.73 2.60 -0.85
C THR A 58 15.10 3.31 0.45
N GLU A 59 14.42 3.01 1.56
CA GLU A 59 14.76 3.58 2.87
C GLU A 59 16.15 3.14 3.33
N ASN A 60 16.46 1.85 3.26
CA ASN A 60 17.78 1.33 3.62
C ASN A 60 18.91 1.86 2.73
N TYR A 61 18.62 2.17 1.46
CA TYR A 61 19.58 2.81 0.56
C TYR A 61 19.87 4.24 1.01
N ASN A 62 18.83 5.01 1.39
CA ASN A 62 18.97 6.39 1.85
C ASN A 62 19.57 6.52 3.26
N GLU A 63 19.53 5.47 4.09
CA GLU A 63 20.19 5.45 5.42
C GLU A 63 21.71 5.18 5.33
N HIS A 64 22.21 4.75 4.17
CA HIS A 64 23.62 4.40 3.94
C HIS A 64 24.40 5.42 3.09
N ASP A 65 23.76 6.53 2.72
CA ASP A 65 24.39 7.75 2.16
C ASP A 65 24.54 8.83 3.25
#